data_AF-A0A3L8D2U2-F1
#
_entry.id   AF-A0A3L8D2U2-F1
#
_cell.length_a   1.000
_cell.length_b   1.000
_cell.length_c   1.000
_cell.angle_alpha   90.00
_cell.angle_beta   90.00
_cell.angle_gamma   90.00
#
_symmetry.space_group_name_H-M   'P 1'
#
loop_
_entity.id
_entity.type
_entity.pdbx_description
1 polymer ?
#
loop_
_entity_poly.entity_id
_entity_poly.type
_entity_poly.pdbx_seq_one_letter_code
_entity_poly.pdbx_strand_id
1 'polypeptide(L)'
;MRLAFPTLIFTAAALLLSAVGVNAAPQHALTVYGEPAKYPAGFSHFAYANPQAPKGGTMRRSAIEIGHFDHILPYIDKGIGVNQIDGLLYSPLAQRSQDEPYTVYGLVAQQIERSEDGLSLRFYLNPKARFADGKPITAEDVRYTFDLLMTQGSLRYRTQFADVKEVVIESPLVVRFDFKSNENRT
;
A
#
# COMPACT_ATOMS: atom_id res chain seq x y z
N MET A 1 51.60 36.21 19.37
CA MET A 1 51.14 34.97 20.06
C MET A 1 49.90 35.36 20.86
N ARG A 2 48.68 34.86 20.64
CA ARG A 2 48.23 33.49 20.37
C ARG A 2 47.01 33.51 19.44
N LEU A 3 46.97 32.54 18.52
CA LEU A 3 45.93 32.33 17.52
C LEU A 3 44.66 31.75 18.18
N ALA A 4 43.51 32.37 17.89
CA ALA A 4 42.19 31.84 18.20
C ALA A 4 41.56 31.33 16.90
N PHE A 5 41.80 30.09 16.48
CA PHE A 5 41.08 29.42 15.37
C PHE A 5 41.49 27.95 15.33
N PRO A 6 40.79 27.03 16.04
CA PRO A 6 40.49 25.77 15.35
C PRO A 6 39.14 25.11 15.71
N THR A 7 38.28 25.72 16.53
CA THR A 7 37.07 25.02 17.03
C THR A 7 35.87 25.05 16.08
N LEU A 8 35.91 25.82 14.99
CA LEU A 8 34.78 25.96 14.06
C LEU A 8 34.78 24.96 12.90
N ILE A 9 35.85 24.17 12.69
CA ILE A 9 35.95 23.25 11.56
C ILE A 9 35.40 21.85 11.90
N PHE A 10 35.34 21.47 13.19
CA PHE A 10 34.87 20.13 13.59
C PHE A 10 33.35 19.98 13.64
N THR A 11 32.58 21.06 13.73
CA THR A 11 31.10 21.00 13.77
C THR A 11 30.45 20.94 12.40
N ALA A 12 31.17 21.28 11.32
CA ALA A 12 30.63 21.22 9.95
C ALA A 12 30.65 19.80 9.34
N ALA A 13 31.51 18.90 9.83
CA ALA A 13 31.64 17.55 9.29
C ALA A 13 30.58 16.55 9.84
N ALA A 14 29.94 16.85 10.96
CA ALA A 14 28.94 15.97 11.57
C ALA A 14 27.53 16.13 10.97
N LEU A 15 27.29 17.16 10.15
CA LEU A 15 25.97 17.45 9.57
C LEU A 15 25.75 16.83 8.17
N LEU A 16 26.75 16.13 7.62
CA LEU A 16 26.71 15.59 6.25
C LEU A 16 26.29 14.12 6.15
N LEU A 17 25.97 13.44 7.26
CA LEU A 17 25.62 12.00 7.24
C LEU A 17 24.14 11.66 7.46
N SER A 18 23.26 12.65 7.59
CA SER A 18 21.81 12.41 7.61
C SER A 18 21.18 12.66 6.25
N ALA A 19 21.75 12.06 5.19
CA ALA A 19 20.99 11.81 3.98
C ALA A 19 20.01 10.68 4.32
N VAL A 20 18.75 11.03 4.56
CA VAL A 20 17.65 10.06 4.61
C VAL A 20 17.52 9.51 3.19
N GLY A 21 18.33 8.51 2.86
CA GLY A 21 18.31 7.86 1.57
C GLY A 21 16.98 7.14 1.39
N VAL A 22 16.22 7.52 0.36
CA VAL A 22 15.11 6.70 -0.12
C VAL A 22 15.75 5.43 -0.65
N ASN A 23 15.62 4.34 0.12
CA ASN A 23 16.22 3.07 -0.25
C ASN A 23 15.31 2.42 -1.30
N ALA A 24 15.76 2.39 -2.56
CA ALA A 24 15.07 1.74 -3.67
C ALA A 24 15.13 0.20 -3.64
N ALA A 25 15.39 -0.38 -2.47
CA ALA A 25 15.28 -1.83 -2.26
C ALA A 25 13.82 -2.22 -2.00
N PRO A 26 13.38 -3.42 -2.41
CA PRO A 26 12.07 -3.94 -2.02
C PRO A 26 11.92 -4.05 -0.50
N GLN A 27 10.89 -3.40 0.05
CA GLN A 27 10.60 -3.37 1.49
C GLN A 27 9.27 -4.05 1.81
N HIS A 28 9.11 -4.55 3.05
CA HIS A 28 7.86 -5.14 3.53
C HIS A 28 6.79 -4.10 3.88
N ALA A 29 7.19 -2.84 3.99
CA ALA A 29 6.34 -1.71 4.34
C ALA A 29 6.69 -0.50 3.47
N LEU A 30 5.71 0.37 3.25
CA LEU A 30 5.90 1.68 2.64
C LEU A 30 5.36 2.75 3.58
N THR A 31 6.20 3.74 3.88
CA THR A 31 5.84 4.94 4.64
C THR A 31 5.81 6.15 3.72
N VAL A 32 5.00 7.15 4.04
CA VAL A 32 4.84 8.34 3.18
C VAL A 32 6.04 9.28 3.26
N TYR A 33 6.67 9.43 4.43
CA TYR A 33 7.76 10.39 4.66
C TYR A 33 9.14 9.73 4.80
N GLY A 34 9.25 8.42 4.57
CA GLY A 34 10.50 7.68 4.72
C GLY A 34 10.89 7.48 6.19
N GLU A 35 9.98 7.74 7.12
CA GLU A 35 10.13 7.38 8.53
C GLU A 35 10.24 5.85 8.68
N PRO A 36 10.97 5.35 9.69
CA PRO A 36 10.97 3.93 9.98
C PRO A 36 9.56 3.42 10.30
N ALA A 37 9.13 2.38 9.60
CA ALA A 37 7.90 1.67 9.89
C ALA A 37 7.91 1.11 11.32
N LYS A 38 6.79 1.20 12.04
CA LYS A 38 6.69 0.71 13.43
C LYS A 38 6.96 -0.79 13.55
N TYR A 39 6.47 -1.58 12.59
CA TYR A 39 6.59 -3.03 12.62
C TYR A 39 7.80 -3.51 11.79
N PRO A 40 8.75 -4.24 12.39
CA PRO A 40 9.93 -4.73 11.68
C PRO A 40 9.56 -5.82 10.67
N ALA A 41 10.47 -6.12 9.75
CA ALA A 41 10.31 -7.26 8.84
C ALA A 41 10.11 -8.56 9.64
N GLY A 42 9.14 -9.37 9.24
CA GLY A 42 8.82 -10.64 9.91
C GLY A 42 7.98 -10.52 11.18
N PHE A 43 7.44 -9.34 11.50
CA PHE A 43 6.46 -9.23 12.59
C PHE A 43 5.27 -10.18 12.38
N SER A 44 4.73 -10.73 13.46
CA SER A 44 3.69 -11.77 13.40
C SER A 44 2.26 -11.23 13.40
N HIS A 45 2.03 -10.05 13.97
CA HIS A 45 0.72 -9.41 14.03
C HIS A 45 0.86 -7.92 14.39
N PHE A 46 -0.13 -7.11 14.02
CA PHE A 46 -0.23 -5.73 14.51
C PHE A 46 -0.44 -5.71 16.03
N ALA A 47 0.03 -4.65 16.70
CA ALA A 47 -0.02 -4.52 18.16
C ALA A 47 -1.47 -4.43 18.68
N TYR A 48 -2.39 -3.93 17.86
CA TYR A 48 -3.82 -3.86 18.15
C TYR A 48 -4.58 -5.15 17.82
N ALA A 49 -3.90 -6.21 17.34
CA ALA A 49 -4.51 -7.51 17.09
C ALA A 49 -4.22 -8.47 18.24
N ASN A 50 -5.24 -9.21 18.68
CA ASN A 50 -5.06 -10.32 19.62
C ASN A 50 -4.68 -11.60 18.84
N PRO A 51 -3.42 -12.08 18.90
CA PRO A 51 -3.02 -13.30 18.20
C PRO A 51 -3.71 -14.56 18.73
N GLN A 52 -4.20 -14.54 19.98
CA GLN A 52 -4.92 -15.62 20.62
C GLN A 52 -6.45 -15.48 20.51
N ALA A 53 -6.93 -14.67 19.57
CA ALA A 53 -8.37 -14.50 19.34
C ALA A 53 -9.03 -15.87 19.03
N PRO A 54 -10.05 -16.30 19.81
CA PRO A 54 -10.79 -17.53 19.53
C PRO A 54 -11.32 -17.54 18.10
N LYS A 55 -11.22 -18.69 17.42
CA LYS A 55 -11.72 -18.86 16.05
C LYS A 55 -13.07 -19.55 16.07
N GLY A 56 -14.01 -19.06 15.26
CA GLY A 56 -15.37 -19.60 15.13
C GLY A 56 -16.46 -18.61 15.59
N GLY A 57 -17.70 -19.09 15.64
CA GLY A 57 -18.87 -18.30 15.97
C GLY A 57 -19.49 -17.57 14.77
N THR A 58 -20.43 -16.66 15.03
CA THR A 58 -21.12 -15.88 14.00
C THR A 58 -21.18 -14.41 14.42
N MET A 59 -20.69 -13.54 13.56
CA MET A 59 -20.88 -12.09 13.68
C MET A 59 -22.20 -11.71 12.99
N ARG A 60 -23.10 -11.06 13.74
CA ARG A 60 -24.33 -10.46 13.19
C ARG A 60 -24.23 -8.95 13.36
N ARG A 61 -24.43 -8.21 12.28
CA ARG A 61 -24.34 -6.76 12.26
C ARG A 61 -25.44 -6.18 11.36
N SER A 62 -26.01 -5.04 11.75
CA SER A 62 -26.86 -4.25 10.87
C SER A 62 -26.03 -3.58 9.77
N ALA A 63 -26.58 -3.50 8.56
CA ALA A 63 -26.02 -2.63 7.53
C ALA A 63 -26.07 -1.17 8.01
N ILE A 64 -25.06 -0.38 7.61
CA ILE A 64 -25.04 1.07 7.81
C ILE A 64 -25.95 1.74 6.77
N GLU A 65 -26.08 1.11 5.62
CA GLU A 65 -26.83 1.59 4.48
C GLU A 65 -28.32 1.55 4.76
N ILE A 66 -29.02 2.58 4.28
CA ILE A 66 -30.47 2.70 4.46
C ILE A 66 -31.16 1.80 3.43
N GLY A 67 -31.91 0.82 3.92
CA GLY A 67 -32.72 -0.06 3.08
C GLY A 67 -31.98 -1.33 2.66
N HIS A 68 -32.42 -1.91 1.54
CA HIS A 68 -31.85 -3.15 1.00
C HIS A 68 -30.72 -2.81 0.03
N PHE A 69 -29.61 -3.54 0.11
CA PHE A 69 -28.58 -3.49 -0.91
C PHE A 69 -28.99 -4.30 -2.14
N ASP A 70 -28.50 -3.91 -3.31
CA ASP A 70 -28.73 -4.61 -4.57
C ASP A 70 -27.45 -5.21 -5.17
N HIS A 71 -26.27 -4.89 -4.61
CA HIS A 71 -24.98 -5.46 -5.03
C HIS A 71 -23.95 -5.53 -3.90
N ILE A 72 -22.89 -6.30 -4.14
CA ILE A 72 -21.75 -6.53 -3.24
C ILE A 72 -20.40 -6.08 -3.85
N LEU A 73 -20.45 -5.17 -4.81
CA LEU A 73 -19.29 -4.59 -5.48
C LEU A 73 -19.00 -3.19 -4.89
N PRO A 74 -17.96 -2.99 -4.06
CA PRO A 74 -17.66 -1.69 -3.45
C PRO A 74 -17.00 -0.68 -4.42
N TYR A 75 -17.04 -0.97 -5.73
CA TYR A 75 -16.23 -0.29 -6.76
C TYR A 75 -17.05 0.51 -7.77
N ILE A 76 -18.39 0.55 -7.66
CA ILE A 76 -19.29 1.21 -8.62
C ILE A 76 -20.13 2.31 -7.97
N ASP A 77 -20.57 3.31 -8.75
CA ASP A 77 -21.40 4.42 -8.25
C ASP A 77 -22.90 4.09 -8.26
N LYS A 78 -23.32 3.05 -8.98
CA LYS A 78 -24.73 2.74 -9.23
C LYS A 78 -25.27 1.72 -8.23
N GLY A 79 -26.43 2.03 -7.64
CA GLY A 79 -27.16 1.13 -6.75
C GLY A 79 -26.86 1.38 -5.27
N ILE A 80 -27.31 0.47 -4.42
CA ILE A 80 -27.04 0.50 -2.97
C ILE A 80 -26.14 -0.70 -2.67
N GLY A 81 -24.86 -0.41 -2.41
CA GLY A 81 -23.88 -1.43 -2.03
C GLY A 81 -23.90 -1.74 -0.53
N VAL A 82 -23.01 -2.64 -0.13
CA VAL A 82 -22.72 -2.95 1.28
C VAL A 82 -21.26 -2.59 1.50
N ASN A 83 -20.92 -1.56 2.27
CA ASN A 83 -19.51 -1.19 2.43
C ASN A 83 -18.75 -2.11 3.39
N GLN A 84 -19.47 -2.84 4.26
CA GLN A 84 -18.89 -3.66 5.32
C GLN A 84 -18.19 -4.93 4.81
N ILE A 85 -18.40 -5.29 3.55
CA ILE A 85 -17.73 -6.42 2.89
C ILE A 85 -16.38 -6.02 2.27
N ASP A 86 -16.11 -4.72 2.13
CA ASP A 86 -14.79 -4.25 1.70
C ASP A 86 -13.74 -4.61 2.76
N GLY A 87 -12.61 -5.17 2.33
CA GLY A 87 -11.62 -5.80 3.21
C GLY A 87 -11.99 -7.18 3.77
N LEU A 88 -13.24 -7.66 3.59
CA LEU A 88 -13.63 -9.06 3.90
C LEU A 88 -13.62 -9.96 2.66
N LEU A 89 -14.11 -9.43 1.53
CA LEU A 89 -14.16 -10.16 0.25
C LEU A 89 -13.05 -9.74 -0.72
N TYR A 90 -12.69 -8.46 -0.71
CA TYR A 90 -11.69 -7.90 -1.60
C TYR A 90 -10.46 -7.50 -0.80
N SER A 91 -9.28 -7.91 -1.29
CA SER A 91 -8.01 -7.67 -0.61
C SER A 91 -7.18 -6.64 -1.37
N PRO A 92 -6.65 -5.60 -0.71
CA PRO A 92 -5.71 -4.67 -1.32
C PRO A 92 -4.34 -5.31 -1.56
N LEU A 93 -3.48 -4.65 -2.35
CA LEU A 93 -2.07 -5.04 -2.49
C LEU A 93 -1.32 -4.95 -1.16
N ALA A 94 -1.61 -3.91 -0.36
CA ALA A 94 -1.00 -3.67 0.93
C ALA A 94 -2.06 -3.22 1.95
N GLN A 95 -1.87 -3.59 3.20
CA GLN A 95 -2.76 -3.28 4.31
C GLN A 95 -2.26 -2.06 5.08
N ARG A 96 -3.11 -1.05 5.23
CA ARG A 96 -2.82 0.11 6.09
C ARG A 96 -2.88 -0.27 7.56
N SER A 97 -1.83 0.11 8.30
CA SER A 97 -1.78 0.04 9.75
C SER A 97 -2.72 1.07 10.37
N GLN A 98 -3.47 0.67 11.42
CA GLN A 98 -4.42 1.54 12.11
C GLN A 98 -3.79 2.31 13.28
N ASP A 99 -2.56 1.98 13.65
CA ASP A 99 -1.82 2.63 14.74
C ASP A 99 -0.55 3.34 14.26
N GLU A 100 -0.52 3.67 12.97
CA GLU A 100 0.45 4.53 12.30
C GLU A 100 -0.27 5.53 11.37
N PRO A 101 0.25 6.76 11.17
CA PRO A 101 -0.42 7.77 10.36
C PRO A 101 -0.65 7.33 8.90
N TYR A 102 0.44 6.95 8.21
CA TYR A 102 0.42 6.63 6.78
C TYR A 102 1.43 5.53 6.42
N THR A 103 1.32 4.39 7.09
CA THR A 103 2.13 3.20 6.80
C THR A 103 1.26 2.07 6.25
N VAL A 104 1.70 1.45 5.16
CA VAL A 104 1.13 0.21 4.63
C VAL A 104 2.14 -0.93 4.73
N TYR A 105 1.65 -2.14 4.97
CA TYR A 105 2.44 -3.38 5.01
C TYR A 105 1.94 -4.34 3.94
N GLY A 106 2.82 -5.20 3.43
CA GLY A 106 2.46 -6.17 2.40
C GLY A 106 1.25 -7.05 2.77
N LEU A 107 0.36 -7.30 1.81
CA LEU A 107 -0.76 -8.23 1.89
C LEU A 107 -0.75 -9.18 0.69
N VAL A 108 -1.44 -8.82 -0.40
CA VAL A 108 -1.36 -9.56 -1.67
C VAL A 108 0.02 -9.35 -2.30
N ALA A 109 0.57 -8.15 -2.20
CA ALA A 109 1.98 -7.89 -2.45
C ALA A 109 2.79 -8.15 -1.17
N GLN A 110 3.82 -9.00 -1.23
CA GLN A 110 4.71 -9.25 -0.10
C GLN A 110 5.76 -8.16 0.09
N GLN A 111 6.12 -7.46 -1.00
CA GLN A 111 7.11 -6.37 -0.98
C GLN A 111 6.68 -5.24 -1.91
N ILE A 112 7.12 -4.04 -1.57
CA ILE A 112 6.87 -2.78 -2.29
C ILE A 112 8.22 -2.09 -2.48
N GLU A 113 8.48 -1.59 -3.67
CA GLU A 113 9.69 -0.86 -4.00
C GLU A 113 9.32 0.47 -4.64
N ARG A 114 9.83 1.56 -4.05
CA ARG A 114 9.75 2.89 -4.63
C ARG A 114 11.07 3.20 -5.31
N SER A 115 11.00 3.59 -6.57
CA SER A 115 12.17 4.09 -7.32
C SER A 115 12.80 5.31 -6.65
N GLU A 116 14.11 5.51 -6.85
CA GLU A 116 14.86 6.62 -6.25
C GLU A 116 14.32 7.99 -6.66
N ASP A 117 13.85 8.13 -7.91
CA ASP A 117 13.24 9.35 -8.44
C ASP A 117 11.76 9.54 -8.02
N GLY A 118 11.18 8.52 -7.39
CA GLY A 118 9.79 8.49 -6.97
C GLY A 118 8.77 8.42 -8.11
N LEU A 119 9.20 8.09 -9.33
CA LEU A 119 8.34 8.04 -10.53
C LEU A 119 7.72 6.66 -10.78
N SER A 120 8.02 5.68 -9.94
CA SER A 120 7.38 4.37 -9.98
C SER A 120 7.26 3.68 -8.63
N LEU A 121 6.20 2.88 -8.48
CA LEU A 121 6.02 1.89 -7.42
C LEU A 121 5.92 0.49 -8.02
N ARG A 122 6.79 -0.41 -7.59
CA ARG A 122 6.78 -1.82 -7.97
C ARG A 122 6.26 -2.68 -6.82
N PHE A 123 5.36 -3.59 -7.14
CA PHE A 123 4.78 -4.56 -6.22
C PHE A 123 5.23 -5.96 -6.60
N TYR A 124 5.73 -6.68 -5.59
CA TYR A 124 6.10 -8.08 -5.70
C TYR A 124 4.99 -8.91 -5.05
N LEU A 125 4.24 -9.66 -5.87
CA LEU A 125 3.10 -10.44 -5.43
C LEU A 125 3.53 -11.66 -4.63
N ASN A 126 2.78 -11.96 -3.57
CA ASN A 126 2.99 -13.15 -2.77
C ASN A 126 2.62 -14.40 -3.59
N PRO A 127 3.54 -15.33 -3.84
CA PRO A 127 3.27 -16.53 -4.65
C PRO A 127 2.25 -17.47 -4.00
N LYS A 128 1.87 -17.25 -2.73
CA LYS A 128 0.80 -17.96 -2.01
C LYS A 128 -0.56 -17.27 -2.08
N ALA A 129 -0.65 -16.05 -2.62
CA ALA A 129 -1.92 -15.33 -2.73
C ALA A 129 -2.86 -16.05 -3.72
N ARG A 130 -4.07 -16.38 -3.26
CA ARG A 130 -5.07 -17.11 -4.04
C ARG A 130 -6.43 -16.41 -3.94
N PHE A 131 -7.18 -16.46 -5.03
CA PHE A 131 -8.62 -16.20 -4.99
C PHE A 131 -9.35 -17.31 -4.23
N ALA A 132 -10.62 -17.07 -3.88
CA ALA A 132 -11.44 -18.04 -3.16
C ALA A 132 -11.68 -19.35 -3.95
N ASP A 133 -11.55 -19.32 -5.28
CA ASP A 133 -11.62 -20.50 -6.15
C ASP A 133 -10.29 -21.28 -6.24
N GLY A 134 -9.25 -20.83 -5.54
CA GLY A 134 -7.94 -21.45 -5.50
C GLY A 134 -6.99 -21.03 -6.64
N LYS A 135 -7.39 -20.15 -7.56
CA LYS A 135 -6.48 -19.64 -8.58
C LYS A 135 -5.43 -18.67 -8.01
N PRO A 136 -4.19 -18.67 -8.52
CA PRO A 136 -3.18 -17.68 -8.15
C PRO A 136 -3.62 -16.27 -8.53
N ILE A 137 -3.33 -15.31 -7.65
CA ILE A 137 -3.39 -13.89 -7.98
C ILE A 137 -2.10 -13.53 -8.73
N THR A 138 -2.24 -12.85 -9.86
CA THR A 138 -1.14 -12.51 -10.78
C THR A 138 -1.06 -11.01 -11.05
N ALA A 139 0.05 -10.58 -11.66
CA ALA A 139 0.22 -9.20 -12.12
C ALA A 139 -0.83 -8.80 -13.18
N GLU A 140 -1.33 -9.76 -13.96
CA GLU A 140 -2.41 -9.55 -14.93
C GLU A 140 -3.72 -9.19 -14.24
N ASP A 141 -4.06 -9.84 -13.12
CA ASP A 141 -5.26 -9.52 -12.34
C ASP A 141 -5.22 -8.09 -11.78
N VAL A 142 -4.02 -7.65 -11.35
CA VAL A 142 -3.81 -6.29 -10.85
C VAL A 142 -4.01 -5.25 -11.95
N ARG A 143 -3.37 -5.46 -13.10
CA ARG A 143 -3.54 -4.59 -14.27
C ARG A 143 -4.98 -4.57 -14.77
N TYR A 144 -5.61 -5.74 -14.88
CA TYR A 144 -7.02 -5.85 -15.25
C TYR A 144 -7.92 -5.05 -14.31
N THR A 145 -7.70 -5.17 -13.00
CA THR A 145 -8.46 -4.43 -11.98
C THR A 145 -8.27 -2.92 -12.16
N PHE A 146 -7.04 -2.46 -12.35
CA PHE A 146 -6.76 -1.05 -12.63
C PHE A 146 -7.54 -0.57 -13.87
N ASP A 147 -7.41 -1.27 -15.00
CA ASP A 147 -8.07 -0.91 -16.26
C ASP A 147 -9.60 -0.90 -16.10
N LEU A 148 -10.16 -1.88 -15.37
CA LEU A 148 -11.59 -1.97 -15.08
C LEU A 148 -12.07 -0.79 -14.22
N LEU A 149 -11.32 -0.42 -13.17
CA LEU A 149 -11.68 0.72 -12.31
C LEU A 149 -11.60 2.05 -13.08
N MET A 150 -10.61 2.21 -13.96
CA MET A 150 -10.45 3.42 -14.76
C MET A 150 -11.53 3.59 -15.84
N THR A 151 -12.10 2.48 -16.32
CA THR A 151 -13.11 2.50 -17.40
C THR A 151 -14.54 2.38 -16.90
N GLN A 152 -14.80 1.50 -15.93
CA GLN A 152 -16.14 1.12 -15.46
C GLN A 152 -16.36 1.33 -13.95
N GLY A 153 -15.29 1.63 -13.19
CA GLY A 153 -15.39 1.91 -11.77
C GLY A 153 -16.00 3.27 -11.45
N SER A 154 -16.26 3.46 -10.16
CA SER A 154 -16.65 4.74 -9.56
C SER A 154 -15.72 5.86 -10.00
N LEU A 155 -16.28 7.05 -10.24
CA LEU A 155 -15.50 8.23 -10.64
C LEU A 155 -14.32 8.51 -9.68
N ARG A 156 -14.45 8.16 -8.40
CA ARG A 156 -13.40 8.34 -7.40
C ARG A 156 -12.07 7.67 -7.79
N TYR A 157 -12.11 6.52 -8.46
CA TYR A 157 -10.88 5.81 -8.85
C TYR A 157 -10.14 6.52 -9.97
N ARG A 158 -10.86 7.16 -10.91
CA ARG A 158 -10.23 7.96 -11.95
C ARG A 158 -9.49 9.15 -11.37
N THR A 159 -10.05 9.76 -10.32
CA THR A 159 -9.38 10.84 -9.58
C THR A 159 -8.21 10.31 -8.76
N GLN A 160 -8.39 9.20 -8.03
CA GLN A 160 -7.35 8.60 -7.20
C GLN A 160 -6.13 8.15 -8.01
N PHE A 161 -6.35 7.60 -9.20
CA PHE A 161 -5.28 7.11 -10.08
C PHE A 161 -4.92 8.09 -11.21
N ALA A 162 -5.32 9.36 -11.10
CA ALA A 162 -5.10 10.36 -12.14
C ALA A 162 -3.61 10.54 -12.50
N ASP A 163 -2.71 10.35 -11.54
CA ASP A 163 -1.26 10.50 -11.73
C ASP A 163 -0.56 9.21 -12.19
N VAL A 164 -1.27 8.09 -12.27
CA VAL A 164 -0.74 6.88 -12.89
C VAL A 164 -0.66 7.11 -14.40
N LYS A 165 0.56 6.99 -14.93
CA LYS A 165 0.84 7.04 -16.37
C LYS A 165 0.50 5.70 -17.01
N GLU A 166 1.00 4.61 -16.44
CA GLU A 166 0.82 3.25 -16.96
C GLU A 166 1.05 2.19 -15.89
N VAL A 167 0.50 1.00 -16.12
CA VAL A 167 0.73 -0.20 -15.31
C VAL A 167 1.44 -1.25 -16.15
N VAL A 168 2.69 -1.52 -15.80
CA VAL A 168 3.60 -2.42 -16.50
C VAL A 168 3.65 -3.76 -15.79
N ILE A 169 3.42 -4.84 -16.54
CA ILE A 169 3.64 -6.21 -16.06
C ILE A 169 5.09 -6.56 -16.39
N GLU A 170 5.94 -6.70 -15.37
CA GLU A 170 7.34 -7.06 -15.55
C GLU A 170 7.54 -8.59 -15.50
N SER A 171 6.69 -9.29 -14.75
CA SER A 171 6.61 -10.76 -14.71
C SER A 171 5.25 -11.20 -14.13
N PRO A 172 4.91 -12.51 -14.11
CA PRO A 172 3.65 -12.99 -13.53
C PRO A 172 3.38 -12.56 -12.08
N LEU A 173 4.42 -12.27 -11.30
CA LEU A 173 4.33 -11.86 -9.90
C LEU A 173 4.92 -10.46 -9.64
N VAL A 174 5.21 -9.68 -10.69
CA VAL A 174 5.77 -8.32 -10.53
C VAL A 174 5.02 -7.35 -11.43
N VAL A 175 4.42 -6.35 -10.80
CA VAL A 175 3.68 -5.27 -11.46
C VAL A 175 4.22 -3.92 -11.00
N ARG A 176 4.42 -3.00 -11.94
CA ARG A 176 4.96 -1.66 -11.70
C ARG A 176 3.97 -0.60 -12.17
N PHE A 177 3.71 0.37 -11.30
CA PHE A 177 2.94 1.56 -11.61
C PHE A 177 3.91 2.69 -11.89
N ASP A 178 3.88 3.24 -13.09
CA ASP A 178 4.67 4.41 -13.47
C ASP A 178 3.81 5.67 -13.32
N PHE A 179 4.37 6.74 -12.77
CA PHE A 179 3.66 7.99 -12.47
C PHE A 179 4.04 9.11 -13.43
N LYS A 180 3.14 10.07 -13.59
CA LYS A 180 3.35 11.28 -14.40
C LYS A 180 4.26 12.30 -13.71
N SER A 181 4.23 12.33 -12.38
CA SER A 181 5.07 13.17 -11.52
C SER A 181 5.36 12.45 -10.20
N ASN A 182 6.33 12.95 -9.44
CA ASN A 182 6.65 12.48 -8.08
C ASN A 182 6.10 13.41 -6.98
N GLU A 183 5.17 14.30 -7.35
CA GLU A 183 4.57 15.27 -6.44
C GLU A 183 3.48 14.64 -5.58
N ASN A 184 2.74 13.68 -6.15
CA ASN A 184 1.73 12.93 -5.43
C ASN A 184 2.40 11.89 -4.52
N ARG A 185 2.02 11.92 -3.24
CA ARG A 185 2.55 11.07 -2.17
C ARG A 185 1.47 10.27 -1.46
N THR A 186 0.23 10.33 -1.95
CA THR A 186 -0.96 9.70 -1.37
C THR A 186 -1.46 8.54 -2.21
#